data_AF-A0A9Q4EYF5-F1
#
_entry.id   AF-A0A9Q4EYF5-F1
#
_cell.length_a   1.000
_cell.length_b   1.000
_cell.length_c   1.000
_cell.angle_alpha   90.00
_cell.angle_beta   90.00
_cell.angle_gamma   90.00
#
_symmetry.space_group_name_H-M   'P 1'
#
loop_
_entity.id
_entity.type
_entity.pdbx_description
1 polymer ?
#
loop_
_entity_poly.entity_id
_entity_poly.type
_entity_poly.pdbx_seq_one_letter_code
_entity_poly.pdbx_strand_id
1 'polypeptide(L)'
;MEKKVDRRVIKTRRQLKKGLAALMKEKSVNQITVKELVEEVDINRSTFYLHFKDIQDLLREIEENMEAQIKRAIEEHPIVSGNENAFYFIEDMFRVLDEEREISKALIGPNGDMGFIHRIERIIKENSRGTLEKMFPGKKEDLKYFYAFCLSGCLGLVKVWLNEGEEKSPEEMAQMTFNMIANAKDAFGQTASDFLDK
;
A
#
# COMPACT_ATOMS: atom_id res chain seq x y z
N MET A 1 -24.32 17.94 -15.17
CA MET A 1 -24.86 17.68 -13.81
C MET A 1 -24.21 16.42 -13.29
N GLU A 2 -23.22 16.54 -12.43
CA GLU A 2 -22.64 15.38 -11.74
C GLU A 2 -23.73 14.71 -10.89
N LYS A 3 -23.94 13.41 -11.10
CA LYS A 3 -24.77 12.60 -10.20
C LYS A 3 -24.06 12.56 -8.86
N LYS A 4 -24.47 13.43 -7.94
CA LYS A 4 -24.14 13.39 -6.52
C LYS A 4 -24.38 11.96 -6.04
N VAL A 5 -23.30 11.18 -5.89
CA VAL A 5 -23.39 9.77 -5.49
C VAL A 5 -24.21 9.69 -4.21
N ASP A 6 -25.25 8.87 -4.22
CA ASP A 6 -26.19 8.77 -3.10
C ASP A 6 -25.41 8.44 -1.82
N ARG A 7 -25.60 9.26 -0.77
CA ARG A 7 -24.95 9.08 0.54
C ARG A 7 -25.20 7.68 1.11
N ARG A 8 -26.32 7.05 0.77
CA ARG A 8 -26.64 5.67 1.14
C ARG A 8 -25.68 4.68 0.52
N VAL A 9 -25.36 4.84 -0.78
CA VAL A 9 -24.40 3.99 -1.49
C VAL A 9 -23.02 4.08 -0.84
N ILE A 10 -22.56 5.30 -0.54
CA ILE A 10 -21.26 5.53 0.13
C ILE A 10 -21.23 4.86 1.51
N LYS A 11 -22.29 5.04 2.30
CA LYS A 11 -22.40 4.44 3.63
C LYS A 11 -22.36 2.91 3.56
N THR A 12 -23.13 2.29 2.66
CA THR A 12 -23.17 0.84 2.48
C THR A 12 -21.81 0.30 2.06
N ARG A 13 -21.16 0.91 1.06
CA ARG A 13 -19.81 0.52 0.63
C ARG A 13 -18.80 0.57 1.78
N ARG A 14 -18.85 1.63 2.59
CA ARG A 14 -17.96 1.77 3.76
C ARG A 14 -18.22 0.69 4.81
N GLN A 15 -19.48 0.34 5.07
CA GLN A 15 -19.82 -0.74 5.99
C GLN A 15 -19.29 -2.08 5.48
N LEU A 16 -19.53 -2.40 4.21
CA LEU A 16 -19.07 -3.63 3.58
C LEU A 16 -17.54 -3.78 3.61
N LYS A 17 -16.80 -2.71 3.30
CA LYS A 17 -15.34 -2.71 3.40
C LYS A 17 -14.85 -2.99 4.83
N LYS A 18 -15.48 -2.36 5.83
CA LYS A 18 -15.14 -2.60 7.25
C LYS A 18 -15.44 -4.05 7.69
N GLY A 19 -16.59 -4.59 7.30
CA GLY A 19 -16.94 -5.99 7.59
C GLY A 19 -15.98 -6.97 6.91
N LEU A 20 -15.60 -6.69 5.66
CA LEU A 20 -14.64 -7.53 4.95
C LEU A 20 -13.28 -7.51 5.67
N ALA A 21 -12.79 -6.33 6.05
CA ALA A 21 -11.56 -6.20 6.83
C ALA A 21 -11.61 -6.97 8.15
N ALA A 22 -12.75 -6.93 8.87
CA ALA A 22 -12.94 -7.68 10.11
C ALA A 22 -12.89 -9.19 9.88
N LEU A 23 -13.62 -9.71 8.89
CA LEU A 23 -13.63 -11.14 8.57
C LEU A 23 -12.28 -11.65 8.06
N MET A 24 -11.54 -10.81 7.34
CA MET A 24 -10.18 -11.13 6.86
C MET A 24 -9.16 -11.26 8.01
N LYS A 25 -9.42 -10.68 9.18
CA LYS A 25 -8.56 -10.92 10.36
C LYS A 25 -8.65 -12.38 10.82
N GLU A 26 -9.81 -13.00 10.65
CA GLU A 26 -10.10 -14.35 11.15
C GLU A 26 -9.79 -15.44 10.10
N LYS A 27 -9.98 -15.15 8.81
CA LYS A 27 -9.85 -16.16 7.74
C LYS A 27 -9.51 -15.57 6.39
N SER A 28 -9.03 -16.42 5.48
CA SER A 28 -8.74 -16.02 4.10
C SER A 28 -9.99 -15.52 3.39
N VAL A 29 -9.84 -14.49 2.55
CA VAL A 29 -10.95 -13.91 1.77
C VAL A 29 -11.71 -14.92 0.91
N ASN A 30 -11.05 -15.99 0.46
CA ASN A 30 -11.66 -17.07 -0.31
C ASN A 30 -12.65 -17.92 0.50
N GLN A 31 -12.60 -17.84 1.83
CA GLN A 31 -13.48 -18.54 2.77
C GLN A 31 -14.61 -17.66 3.30
N ILE A 32 -14.62 -16.37 2.94
CA ILE A 32 -15.67 -15.43 3.34
C ILE A 32 -16.84 -15.58 2.38
N THR A 33 -18.04 -15.72 2.92
CA THR A 33 -19.27 -15.76 2.14
C THR A 33 -20.01 -14.43 2.19
N VAL A 34 -20.83 -14.14 1.16
CA VAL A 34 -21.72 -12.98 1.17
C VAL A 34 -22.64 -13.00 2.40
N LYS A 35 -23.12 -14.18 2.81
CA LYS A 35 -23.98 -14.33 3.98
C LYS A 35 -23.30 -13.80 5.25
N GLU A 36 -22.08 -14.27 5.52
CA GLU A 36 -21.33 -13.85 6.71
C GLU A 36 -21.03 -12.35 6.68
N LEU A 37 -20.64 -11.81 5.52
CA LEU A 37 -20.35 -10.39 5.40
C LEU A 37 -21.58 -9.53 5.69
N VAL A 38 -22.75 -9.88 5.15
CA VAL A 38 -23.96 -9.07 5.34
C VAL A 38 -24.54 -9.21 6.75
N GLU A 39 -24.34 -10.35 7.40
CA GLU A 39 -24.64 -10.56 8.82
C GLU A 39 -23.71 -9.72 9.71
N GLU A 40 -22.42 -9.68 9.41
CA GLU A 40 -21.41 -8.90 10.16
C GLU A 40 -21.72 -7.40 10.16
N VAL A 41 -22.22 -6.85 9.05
CA VAL A 41 -22.41 -5.39 8.89
C VAL A 41 -23.88 -4.95 8.97
N ASP A 42 -24.78 -5.87 9.31
CA ASP A 42 -26.23 -5.68 9.42
C ASP A 42 -26.83 -5.01 8.17
N ILE A 43 -26.68 -5.67 7.00
CA ILE A 43 -27.35 -5.24 5.77
C ILE A 43 -28.12 -6.38 5.11
N ASN A 44 -29.13 -6.04 4.32
CA ASN A 44 -29.83 -7.04 3.53
C ASN A 44 -28.93 -7.60 2.43
N ARG A 45 -29.00 -8.92 2.23
CA ARG A 45 -28.28 -9.60 1.14
C ARG A 45 -28.62 -9.05 -0.25
N SER A 46 -29.87 -8.64 -0.47
CA SER A 46 -30.28 -7.97 -1.72
C SER A 46 -29.53 -6.64 -1.92
N THR A 47 -29.27 -5.89 -0.84
CA THR A 47 -28.51 -4.65 -0.88
C THR A 47 -27.05 -4.88 -1.27
N PHE A 48 -26.42 -5.96 -0.80
CA PHE A 48 -25.07 -6.34 -1.26
C PHE A 48 -25.01 -6.50 -2.78
N TYR A 49 -25.96 -7.26 -3.34
CA TYR A 49 -26.01 -7.53 -4.78
C TYR A 49 -26.37 -6.32 -5.66
N LEU A 50 -26.81 -5.21 -5.08
CA LEU A 50 -26.92 -3.93 -5.80
C LEU A 50 -25.55 -3.29 -6.08
N HIS A 51 -24.51 -3.70 -5.34
CA HIS A 51 -23.18 -3.11 -5.41
C HIS A 51 -22.14 -4.08 -5.96
N PHE A 52 -22.21 -5.35 -5.57
CA PHE A 52 -21.17 -6.33 -5.82
C PHE A 52 -21.74 -7.68 -6.24
N LYS A 53 -21.05 -8.38 -7.14
CA LYS A 53 -21.44 -9.72 -7.60
C LYS A 53 -21.15 -10.79 -6.55
N ASP A 54 -20.00 -10.66 -5.88
CA ASP A 54 -19.50 -11.58 -4.86
C ASP A 54 -18.43 -10.88 -4.00
N ILE A 55 -17.83 -11.62 -3.06
CA ILE A 55 -16.78 -11.10 -2.17
C ILE A 55 -15.52 -10.70 -2.94
N GLN A 56 -15.18 -11.39 -4.03
CA GLN A 56 -13.99 -11.12 -4.82
C GLN A 56 -14.15 -9.83 -5.64
N ASP A 57 -15.37 -9.54 -6.11
CA ASP A 57 -15.73 -8.28 -6.76
C ASP A 57 -15.57 -7.08 -5.80
N LEU A 58 -16.02 -7.23 -4.54
CA LEU A 58 -15.80 -6.23 -3.50
C LEU A 58 -14.30 -6.03 -3.20
N LEU A 59 -13.55 -7.12 -3.01
CA LEU A 59 -12.11 -7.05 -2.75
C LEU A 59 -11.38 -6.34 -3.89
N ARG A 60 -11.71 -6.68 -5.13
CA ARG A 60 -11.12 -6.06 -6.31
C ARG A 60 -11.41 -4.57 -6.40
N GLU A 61 -12.65 -4.13 -6.15
CA GLU A 61 -12.98 -2.69 -6.11
C GLU A 61 -12.13 -1.96 -5.05
N ILE A 62 -11.89 -2.57 -3.89
CA ILE A 62 -11.03 -2.01 -2.84
C ILE A 62 -9.58 -1.89 -3.32
N GLU A 63 -9.02 -2.98 -3.85
CA GLU A 63 -7.64 -3.02 -4.33
C GLU A 63 -7.40 -2.04 -5.48
N GLU A 64 -8.32 -1.99 -6.45
CA GLU A 64 -8.26 -1.04 -7.58
C GLU A 64 -8.31 0.42 -7.11
N ASN A 65 -9.12 0.73 -6.10
CA ASN A 65 -9.17 2.07 -5.50
C ASN A 65 -7.86 2.44 -4.79
N MET A 66 -7.24 1.50 -4.07
CA MET A 66 -5.94 1.72 -3.43
C MET A 66 -4.83 1.86 -4.48
N GLU A 67 -4.79 1.00 -5.49
CA GLU A 67 -3.86 1.12 -6.61
C GLU A 67 -3.99 2.46 -7.34
N ALA A 68 -5.21 2.95 -7.52
CA ALA A 68 -5.46 4.24 -8.15
C ALA A 68 -4.95 5.42 -7.30
N GLN A 69 -5.06 5.35 -5.97
CA GLN A 69 -4.49 6.37 -5.08
C GLN A 69 -2.96 6.36 -5.12
N ILE A 70 -2.35 5.18 -5.12
CA ILE A 70 -0.90 5.02 -5.23
C ILE A 70 -0.37 5.58 -6.56
N LYS A 71 -1.05 5.29 -7.67
CA LYS A 71 -0.70 5.86 -8.98
C LYS A 71 -0.84 7.39 -9.00
N ARG A 72 -1.86 7.93 -8.32
CA ARG A 72 -2.02 9.38 -8.18
C ARG A 72 -0.87 10.03 -7.41
N ALA A 73 -0.46 9.43 -6.29
CA ALA A 73 0.71 9.89 -5.53
C ALA A 73 1.99 9.89 -6.38
N ILE A 74 2.15 8.91 -7.28
CA ILE A 74 3.26 8.88 -8.24
C ILE A 74 3.19 10.07 -9.23
N GLU A 75 2.00 10.36 -9.75
CA GLU A 75 1.78 11.45 -10.71
C GLU A 75 1.99 12.82 -10.07
N GLU A 76 1.54 12.99 -8.82
CA GLU A 76 1.66 14.23 -8.04
C GLU A 76 3.10 14.45 -7.53
N HIS A 77 3.81 13.36 -7.23
CA HIS A 77 5.18 13.37 -6.71
C HIS A 77 6.14 12.52 -7.56
N PRO A 78 6.43 12.93 -8.81
CA PRO A 78 7.30 12.16 -9.68
C PRO A 78 8.71 12.08 -9.11
N ILE A 79 9.26 10.86 -9.08
CA ILE A 79 10.61 10.59 -8.56
C ILE A 79 11.64 11.03 -9.62
N VAL A 80 11.96 12.32 -9.61
CA VAL A 80 13.02 12.93 -10.42
C VAL A 80 14.27 13.19 -9.58
N SER A 81 15.44 13.21 -10.22
CA SER A 81 16.72 13.50 -9.57
C SER A 81 16.68 14.87 -8.86
N GLY A 82 16.87 14.92 -7.53
CA GLY A 82 16.89 16.18 -6.77
C GLY A 82 16.19 16.18 -5.39
N ASN A 83 15.46 15.12 -5.06
CA ASN A 83 15.18 14.60 -3.69
C ASN A 83 14.25 15.32 -2.68
N GLU A 84 13.23 16.08 -3.11
CA GLU A 84 12.09 16.43 -2.22
C GLU A 84 10.83 15.58 -2.52
N ASN A 85 10.56 15.28 -3.80
CA ASN A 85 9.35 14.54 -4.22
C ASN A 85 9.27 13.11 -3.68
N ALA A 86 10.41 12.45 -3.44
CA ALA A 86 10.40 11.08 -2.91
C ALA A 86 9.87 11.01 -1.48
N PHE A 87 10.06 12.06 -0.66
CA PHE A 87 9.48 12.12 0.68
C PHE A 87 7.95 12.24 0.59
N TYR A 88 7.44 13.20 -0.20
CA TYR A 88 5.98 13.39 -0.34
C TYR A 88 5.29 12.18 -0.94
N PHE A 89 5.91 11.49 -1.90
CA PHE A 89 5.41 10.21 -2.40
C PHE A 89 5.25 9.19 -1.26
N ILE A 90 6.27 9.03 -0.41
CA ILE A 90 6.21 8.10 0.73
C ILE A 90 5.15 8.55 1.75
N GLU A 91 5.04 9.85 2.01
CA GLU A 91 4.03 10.43 2.89
C GLU A 91 2.61 10.09 2.42
N ASP A 92 2.30 10.31 1.14
CA ASP A 92 1.01 9.96 0.56
C ASP A 92 0.73 8.47 0.64
N MET A 93 1.75 7.61 0.45
CA MET A 93 1.58 6.16 0.64
C MET A 93 1.13 5.84 2.06
N PHE A 94 1.75 6.44 3.09
CA PHE A 94 1.33 6.25 4.47
C PHE A 94 -0.06 6.83 4.75
N ARG A 95 -0.42 7.98 4.17
CA ARG A 95 -1.76 8.57 4.28
C ARG A 95 -2.84 7.68 3.69
N VAL A 96 -2.63 7.14 2.48
CA VAL A 96 -3.55 6.17 1.84
C VAL A 96 -3.73 4.94 2.72
N LEU A 97 -2.64 4.44 3.30
CA LEU A 97 -2.71 3.29 4.21
C LEU A 97 -3.49 3.61 5.49
N ASP A 98 -3.36 4.83 6.02
CA ASP A 98 -4.03 5.29 7.25
C ASP A 98 -5.53 5.56 7.06
N GLU A 99 -5.90 6.24 5.98
CA GLU A 99 -7.30 6.50 5.61
C GLU A 99 -8.10 5.20 5.51
N GLU A 100 -7.42 4.13 5.10
CA GLU A 100 -7.95 2.79 4.92
C GLU A 100 -7.36 1.78 5.91
N ARG A 101 -6.91 2.24 7.10
CA ARG A 101 -6.11 1.46 8.08
C ARG A 101 -6.57 0.03 8.31
N GLU A 102 -7.86 -0.17 8.58
CA GLU A 102 -8.40 -1.51 8.87
C GLU A 102 -8.30 -2.47 7.69
N ILE A 103 -8.61 -2.00 6.47
CA ILE A 103 -8.54 -2.85 5.28
C ILE A 103 -7.10 -3.01 4.79
N SER A 104 -6.27 -1.97 4.90
CA SER A 104 -4.82 -2.04 4.66
C SER A 104 -4.17 -3.09 5.54
N LYS A 105 -4.51 -3.11 6.84
CA LYS A 105 -4.02 -4.10 7.80
C LYS A 105 -4.46 -5.52 7.42
N ALA A 106 -5.71 -5.70 7.01
CA ALA A 106 -6.23 -6.99 6.57
C ALA A 106 -5.51 -7.50 5.30
N LEU A 107 -5.27 -6.63 4.31
CA LEU A 107 -4.62 -6.96 3.05
C LEU A 107 -3.17 -7.40 3.20
N ILE A 108 -2.43 -6.84 4.17
CA ILE A 108 -1.03 -7.22 4.43
C ILE A 108 -0.87 -8.29 5.52
N GLY A 109 -1.98 -8.70 6.13
CA GLY A 109 -2.03 -9.70 7.18
C GLY A 109 -1.84 -11.13 6.68
N PRO A 110 -1.86 -12.13 7.58
CA PRO A 110 -1.65 -13.54 7.23
C PRO A 110 -2.70 -14.11 6.27
N ASN A 111 -3.90 -13.53 6.28
CA ASN A 111 -5.05 -13.92 5.45
C ASN A 111 -5.28 -12.96 4.26
N GLY A 112 -4.38 -12.01 4.06
CA GLY A 112 -4.50 -10.96 3.05
C GLY A 112 -4.26 -11.45 1.63
N ASP A 113 -4.09 -10.51 0.69
CA ASP A 113 -3.78 -10.81 -0.71
C ASP A 113 -2.32 -10.50 -1.04
N MET A 114 -1.48 -11.53 -1.07
CA MET A 114 -0.09 -11.42 -1.55
C MET A 114 -0.01 -10.99 -3.02
N GLY A 115 -1.05 -11.28 -3.82
CA GLY A 115 -1.17 -10.82 -5.20
C GLY A 115 -1.18 -9.30 -5.27
N PHE A 116 -2.02 -8.64 -4.47
CA PHE A 116 -2.07 -7.18 -4.32
C PHE A 116 -0.72 -6.58 -3.92
N ILE A 117 -0.05 -7.14 -2.90
CA ILE A 117 1.27 -6.65 -2.45
C ILE A 117 2.28 -6.66 -3.61
N HIS A 118 2.37 -7.77 -4.34
CA HIS A 118 3.27 -7.87 -5.50
C HIS A 118 2.93 -6.88 -6.62
N ARG A 119 1.66 -6.50 -6.79
CA ARG A 119 1.26 -5.46 -7.76
C ARG A 119 1.74 -4.09 -7.32
N ILE A 120 1.60 -3.74 -6.03
CA ILE A 120 2.11 -2.47 -5.48
C ILE A 120 3.63 -2.39 -5.59
N GLU A 121 4.35 -3.44 -5.21
CA GLU A 121 5.81 -3.51 -5.36
C GLU A 121 6.26 -3.28 -6.80
N ARG A 122 5.54 -3.86 -7.77
CA ARG A 122 5.83 -3.67 -9.19
C ARG A 122 5.63 -2.23 -9.63
N ILE A 123 4.52 -1.60 -9.22
CA ILE A 123 4.21 -0.19 -9.51
C ILE A 123 5.34 0.71 -8.98
N ILE A 124 5.76 0.54 -7.72
CA ILE A 124 6.84 1.34 -7.11
C ILE A 124 8.19 1.12 -7.82
N LYS A 125 8.50 -0.12 -8.16
CA LYS A 125 9.72 -0.48 -8.89
C LYS A 125 9.75 0.15 -10.29
N GLU A 126 8.64 0.10 -11.02
CA GLU A 126 8.53 0.68 -12.36
C GLU A 126 8.66 2.20 -12.33
N ASN A 127 8.03 2.85 -11.34
CA ASN A 127 8.12 4.31 -11.16
C ASN A 127 9.56 4.80 -10.94
N SER A 128 10.34 4.09 -10.13
CA SER A 128 11.70 4.50 -9.75
C SER A 128 12.81 4.00 -10.69
N ARG A 129 12.51 3.05 -11.60
CA ARG A 129 13.52 2.36 -12.42
C ARG A 129 14.38 3.31 -13.24
N GLY A 130 13.75 4.21 -13.99
CA GLY A 130 14.46 5.13 -14.87
C GLY A 130 15.42 6.05 -14.11
N THR A 131 15.02 6.48 -12.91
CA THR A 131 15.83 7.36 -12.06
C THR A 131 16.98 6.61 -11.43
N LEU A 132 16.75 5.42 -10.86
CA LEU A 132 17.80 4.61 -10.25
C LEU A 132 18.81 4.06 -11.25
N GLU A 133 18.39 3.67 -12.46
CA GLU A 133 19.31 3.24 -13.52
C GLU A 133 20.24 4.37 -13.99
N LYS A 134 19.74 5.61 -14.04
CA LYS A 134 20.57 6.79 -14.36
C LYS A 134 21.50 7.18 -13.22
N MET A 135 21.06 6.98 -11.97
CA MET A 135 21.85 7.29 -10.78
C MET A 135 22.98 6.29 -10.56
N PHE A 136 22.77 5.02 -10.93
CA PHE A 136 23.72 3.93 -10.74
C PHE A 136 24.00 3.15 -12.05
N PRO A 137 24.57 3.81 -13.07
CA PRO A 137 24.75 3.19 -14.40
C PRO A 137 25.61 1.92 -14.37
N GLY A 138 26.57 1.83 -13.43
CA GLY A 138 27.44 0.66 -13.26
C GLY A 138 26.88 -0.47 -12.38
N LYS A 139 25.69 -0.30 -11.77
CA LYS A 139 25.10 -1.28 -10.83
C LYS A 139 23.72 -1.77 -11.26
N LYS A 140 23.39 -1.69 -12.55
CA LYS A 140 22.06 -2.03 -13.07
C LYS A 140 21.61 -3.46 -12.72
N GLU A 141 22.52 -4.43 -12.75
CA GLU A 141 22.21 -5.82 -12.40
C GLU A 141 21.92 -6.01 -10.91
N ASP A 142 22.54 -5.19 -10.06
CA ASP A 142 22.40 -5.23 -8.61
C ASP A 142 21.17 -4.49 -8.10
N LEU A 143 20.57 -3.62 -8.91
CA LEU A 143 19.34 -2.89 -8.55
C LEU A 143 18.20 -3.83 -8.11
N LYS A 144 18.16 -5.07 -8.61
CA LYS A 144 17.18 -6.07 -8.17
C LYS A 144 17.29 -6.39 -6.68
N TYR A 145 18.50 -6.40 -6.11
CA TYR A 145 18.75 -6.62 -4.69
C TYR A 145 18.46 -5.37 -3.86
N PHE A 146 18.77 -4.19 -4.40
CA PHE A 146 18.38 -2.92 -3.79
C PHE A 146 16.85 -2.81 -3.64
N TYR A 147 16.11 -3.13 -4.70
CA TYR A 147 14.64 -3.19 -4.65
C TYR A 147 14.13 -4.20 -3.62
N ALA A 148 14.68 -5.41 -3.62
CA ALA A 148 14.27 -6.44 -2.66
C ALA A 148 14.48 -5.98 -1.21
N PHE A 149 15.62 -5.35 -0.90
CA PHE A 149 15.92 -4.80 0.41
C PHE A 149 14.94 -3.68 0.80
N CYS A 150 14.82 -2.65 -0.03
CA CYS A 150 13.98 -1.48 0.27
C CYS A 150 12.51 -1.84 0.38
N LEU A 151 11.95 -2.61 -0.56
CA LEU A 151 10.53 -2.97 -0.54
C LEU A 151 10.19 -3.91 0.62
N SER A 152 11.05 -4.90 0.92
CA SER A 152 10.85 -5.77 2.08
C SER A 152 10.93 -4.99 3.39
N GLY A 153 11.88 -4.06 3.50
CA GLY A 153 12.01 -3.17 4.65
C GLY A 153 10.78 -2.28 4.85
N CYS A 154 10.29 -1.65 3.77
CA CYS A 154 9.08 -0.84 3.79
C CYS A 154 7.86 -1.65 4.20
N LEU A 155 7.66 -2.84 3.61
CA LEU A 155 6.56 -3.74 3.98
C LEU A 155 6.64 -4.14 5.45
N GLY A 156 7.85 -4.38 5.98
CA GLY A 156 8.09 -4.61 7.40
C GLY A 156 7.64 -3.44 8.27
N LEU A 157 8.06 -2.21 7.94
CA LEU A 157 7.65 -0.99 8.65
C LEU A 157 6.13 -0.81 8.64
N VAL A 158 5.49 -0.96 7.47
CA VAL A 158 4.03 -0.85 7.33
C VAL A 158 3.33 -1.92 8.16
N LYS A 159 3.81 -3.17 8.16
CA LYS A 159 3.25 -4.25 8.99
C LYS A 159 3.33 -3.92 10.47
N VAL A 160 4.47 -3.42 10.94
CA VAL A 160 4.64 -3.03 12.35
C VAL A 160 3.68 -1.89 12.69
N TRP A 161 3.68 -0.82 11.89
CA TRP A 161 2.87 0.38 12.14
C TRP A 161 1.35 0.18 12.08
N LEU A 162 0.87 -0.75 11.24
CA LEU A 162 -0.55 -1.11 11.20
C LEU A 162 -0.95 -2.08 12.33
N ASN A 163 0.00 -2.80 12.92
CA ASN A 163 -0.27 -3.76 13.99
C ASN A 163 -0.09 -3.18 15.40
N GLU A 164 0.92 -2.34 15.59
CA GLU A 164 1.10 -1.54 16.81
C GLU A 164 0.07 -0.40 16.82
N GLY A 165 -0.30 0.09 18.01
CA GLY A 165 -1.31 1.15 18.16
C GLY A 165 -0.90 2.47 17.47
N GLU A 166 -1.79 3.47 17.50
CA GLU A 166 -1.60 4.80 16.90
C GLU A 166 -0.56 5.66 17.65
N GLU A 167 0.68 5.20 17.73
CA GLU A 167 1.78 5.96 18.34
C GLU A 167 2.48 6.90 17.35
N LYS A 168 2.37 6.63 16.04
CA LYS A 168 3.05 7.40 15.00
C LYS A 168 2.11 7.84 13.90
N SER A 169 2.20 9.11 13.51
CA SER A 169 1.46 9.65 12.38
C SER A 169 2.01 9.13 11.03
N PRO A 170 1.23 9.23 9.94
CA PRO A 170 1.72 8.95 8.59
C PRO A 170 3.03 9.69 8.25
N GLU A 171 3.15 10.95 8.67
CA GLU A 171 4.31 11.81 8.44
C GLU A 171 5.56 11.32 9.17
N GLU A 172 5.40 10.90 10.44
CA GLU A 172 6.52 10.35 11.22
C GLU A 172 7.04 9.05 10.59
N MET A 173 6.14 8.20 10.14
CA MET A 173 6.50 6.95 9.45
C MET A 173 7.13 7.20 8.09
N ALA A 174 6.63 8.19 7.36
CA ALA A 174 7.19 8.60 6.08
C ALA A 174 8.61 9.14 6.23
N GLN A 175 8.85 9.97 7.25
CA GLN A 175 10.16 10.51 7.55
C GLN A 175 11.18 9.41 7.88
N MET A 176 10.78 8.45 8.71
CA MET A 176 11.63 7.31 9.05
C MET A 176 11.96 6.45 7.82
N THR A 177 10.93 6.13 7.03
CA THR A 177 11.06 5.32 5.81
C THR A 177 11.95 6.01 4.77
N PHE A 178 11.74 7.31 4.55
CA PHE A 178 12.56 8.12 3.64
C PHE A 178 14.03 8.13 4.08
N ASN A 179 14.31 8.37 5.36
CA ASN A 179 15.67 8.37 5.88
C ASN A 179 16.36 7.01 5.69
N MET A 180 15.65 5.91 5.93
CA MET A 180 16.18 4.56 5.71
C MET A 180 16.47 4.29 4.24
N ILE A 181 15.57 4.65 3.33
CA ILE A 181 15.78 4.48 1.88
C ILE A 181 16.92 5.36 1.37
N ALA A 182 16.99 6.62 1.82
CA ALA A 182 18.04 7.55 1.44
C ALA A 182 19.43 7.04 1.87
N ASN A 183 19.57 6.59 3.12
CA ASN A 183 20.81 6.00 3.62
C ASN A 183 21.16 4.70 2.88
N ALA A 184 20.18 3.83 2.61
CA ALA A 184 20.39 2.60 1.85
C ALA A 184 20.86 2.89 0.42
N LYS A 185 20.29 3.92 -0.22
CA LYS A 185 20.68 4.40 -1.56
C LYS A 185 22.13 4.89 -1.55
N ASP A 186 22.52 5.67 -0.57
CA ASP A 186 23.89 6.19 -0.46
C ASP A 186 24.90 5.05 -0.20
N ALA A 187 24.57 4.11 0.69
CA ALA A 187 25.38 2.91 0.93
C ALA A 187 25.47 2.00 -0.32
N PHE A 188 24.37 1.86 -1.06
CA PHE A 188 24.34 1.12 -2.32
C PHE A 188 25.22 1.78 -3.40
N GLY A 189 25.38 3.10 -3.38
CA GLY A 189 26.28 3.81 -4.29
C GLY A 189 27.76 3.57 -4.00
N GLN A 190 28.11 3.37 -2.72
CA GLN A 190 29.48 3.21 -2.25
C GLN A 190 30.07 1.82 -2.57
N THR A 191 31.39 1.71 -2.45
CA THR A 191 32.16 0.47 -2.52
C THR A 191 32.60 0.04 -1.12
N ALA A 192 32.88 -1.25 -0.92
CA ALA A 192 33.26 -1.76 0.42
C ALA A 192 34.54 -1.12 0.98
N SER A 193 35.45 -0.65 0.12
CA SER A 193 36.63 0.14 0.53
C SER A 193 36.25 1.47 1.20
N ASP A 194 35.15 2.10 0.80
CA ASP A 194 34.73 3.40 1.34
C ASP A 194 34.29 3.33 2.82
N PHE A 195 34.01 2.12 3.32
CA PHE A 195 33.60 1.87 4.71
C PHE A 195 34.73 1.35 5.61
N LEU A 196 35.77 0.74 5.04
CA LEU A 196 36.84 0.09 5.80
C LEU A 196 38.07 1.00 6.02
N ASP A 197 38.13 2.13 5.32
CA ASP A 197 39.21 3.13 5.44
C ASP A 197 38.87 4.31 6.39
N LYS A 198 37.87 4.15 7.26
CA LYS A 198 37.50 5.09 8.34
C LYS A 198 37.59 4.43 9.71
#